data_AF-A0A2R6JTR9-F1
#
_entry.id   AF-A0A2R6JTR9-F1
#
_cell.length_a   1.000
_cell.length_b   1.000
_cell.length_c   1.000
_cell.angle_alpha   90.00
_cell.angle_beta   90.00
_cell.angle_gamma   90.00
#
_symmetry.space_group_name_H-M   'P 1'
#
loop_
_entity.id
_entity.type
_entity.pdbx_description
1 polymer ?
#
loop_
_entity_poly.entity_id
_entity_poly.type
_entity_poly.pdbx_seq_one_letter_code
_entity_poly.pdbx_strand_id
1 'polypeptide(L)'
;MDTSQTVSITRRSLDYRAIAAGAIAETAVILFPVVFDLWFHIGLLGPFVGGAVAGWTSRSFEHEANDGGVAAFAGTLFSLVGFALLVWFGNPGTSVDARLDIIMFMMIGGVFLVLAFGLAFGFVGAVVAHVVATARRRSPYVPSRT
;
A
#
# COMPACT_ATOMS: atom_id res chain seq x y z
N MET A 1 -21.96 -30.10 -28.80
CA MET A 1 -22.00 -28.99 -27.82
C MET A 1 -20.78 -29.14 -26.95
N ASP A 2 -19.84 -28.22 -27.10
CA ASP A 2 -18.45 -28.34 -26.65
C ASP A 2 -18.33 -27.77 -25.24
N THR A 3 -18.27 -28.63 -24.22
CA THR A 3 -18.15 -28.27 -22.80
C THR A 3 -16.73 -27.82 -22.41
N SER A 4 -15.81 -27.74 -23.38
CA SER A 4 -14.42 -27.31 -23.20
C SER A 4 -14.25 -25.81 -22.97
N GLN A 5 -15.29 -24.98 -23.21
CA GLN A 5 -15.24 -23.53 -23.00
C GLN A 5 -15.50 -23.07 -21.55
N THR A 6 -15.79 -23.99 -20.62
CA THR A 6 -16.24 -23.62 -19.26
C THR A 6 -15.14 -23.52 -18.21
N VAL A 7 -13.87 -23.80 -18.55
CA VAL A 7 -12.75 -23.77 -17.59
C VAL A 7 -11.54 -23.01 -18.14
N SER A 8 -11.74 -21.96 -18.94
CA SER A 8 -10.81 -20.82 -18.86
C SER A 8 -11.25 -19.98 -17.66
N ILE A 9 -11.06 -20.54 -16.46
CA ILE A 9 -10.89 -19.72 -15.27
C ILE A 9 -9.64 -18.92 -15.58
N THR A 10 -9.84 -17.73 -16.15
CA THR A 10 -8.86 -16.67 -16.29
C THR A 10 -8.05 -16.72 -15.02
N ARG A 11 -6.79 -17.16 -15.09
CA ARG A 11 -5.93 -17.19 -13.91
C ARG A 11 -5.93 -15.77 -13.38
N ARG A 12 -6.70 -15.53 -12.31
CA ARG A 12 -6.74 -14.28 -11.55
C ARG A 12 -5.37 -14.10 -10.93
N SER A 13 -4.40 -13.65 -11.70
CA SER A 13 -3.08 -13.35 -11.18
C SER A 13 -3.09 -11.89 -10.77
N LEU A 14 -3.27 -11.65 -9.48
CA LEU A 14 -2.84 -10.41 -8.85
C LEU A 14 -1.39 -10.12 -9.25
N ASP A 15 -1.07 -8.87 -9.58
CA ASP A 15 0.31 -8.50 -9.88
C ASP A 15 1.05 -8.20 -8.58
N TYR A 16 1.60 -9.27 -7.98
CA TYR A 16 2.33 -9.18 -6.70
C TYR A 16 3.48 -8.15 -6.71
N ARG A 17 4.06 -7.86 -7.88
CA ARG A 17 5.14 -6.86 -7.97
C ARG A 17 4.58 -5.45 -7.82
N ALA A 18 3.44 -5.18 -8.44
CA ALA A 18 2.75 -3.90 -8.31
C ALA A 18 2.23 -3.69 -6.88
N ILE A 19 1.67 -4.74 -6.29
CA ILE A 19 1.22 -4.74 -4.89
C ILE A 19 2.39 -4.45 -3.94
N ALA A 20 3.50 -5.16 -4.10
CA ALA A 20 4.68 -4.95 -3.25
C ALA A 20 5.25 -3.54 -3.40
N ALA A 21 5.35 -3.03 -4.64
CA ALA A 21 5.84 -1.66 -4.88
C ALA A 21 4.94 -0.62 -4.22
N GLY A 22 3.62 -0.74 -4.37
CA GLY A 22 2.65 0.15 -3.74
C GLY A 22 2.70 0.08 -2.21
N ALA A 23 2.74 -1.13 -1.65
CA ALA A 23 2.80 -1.32 -0.20
C ALA A 23 4.07 -0.71 0.42
N ILE A 24 5.23 -0.89 -0.23
CA ILE A 24 6.50 -0.29 0.19
C ILE A 24 6.43 1.24 0.11
N ALA A 25 5.90 1.79 -0.98
CA ALA A 25 5.80 3.23 -1.17
C ALA A 25 4.88 3.89 -0.14
N GLU A 26 3.72 3.28 0.13
CA GLU A 26 2.83 3.71 1.22
C GLU A 26 3.54 3.66 2.57
N THR A 27 4.20 2.54 2.87
CA THR A 27 4.92 2.35 4.13
C THR A 27 5.98 3.44 4.33
N ALA A 28 6.74 3.74 3.28
CA ALA A 28 7.73 4.81 3.33
C ALA A 28 7.08 6.16 3.65
N VAL A 29 5.95 6.49 3.02
CA VAL A 29 5.24 7.76 3.24
C VAL A 29 4.63 7.85 4.64
N ILE A 30 4.10 6.75 5.18
CA ILE A 30 3.53 6.73 6.54
C ILE A 30 4.64 6.86 7.61
N LEU A 31 5.78 6.23 7.40
CA LEU A 31 6.89 6.27 8.36
C LEU A 31 7.75 7.54 8.24
N PHE A 32 7.75 8.21 7.09
CA PHE A 32 8.55 9.40 6.85
C PHE A 32 8.28 10.54 7.87
N PRO A 33 7.01 10.90 8.18
CA PRO A 33 6.73 11.92 9.20
C PRO A 33 7.23 11.56 10.60
N VAL A 34 7.24 10.26 10.94
CA VAL A 34 7.72 9.77 12.24
C VAL A 34 9.24 9.92 12.35
N VAL A 35 9.97 9.70 11.26
CA VAL A 35 11.43 9.84 11.23
C VAL A 35 11.86 11.31 11.26
N PHE A 36 11.14 12.19 10.56
CA PHE A 36 11.54 13.58 10.33
C PHE A 36 10.80 14.61 11.20
N ASP A 37 10.03 14.17 12.20
CA ASP A 37 9.19 15.01 13.06
C ASP A 37 8.30 15.98 12.27
N LEU A 38 7.74 15.48 11.16
CA LEU A 38 6.87 16.26 10.28
C LEU A 38 5.42 16.07 10.69
N TRP A 39 4.57 17.05 10.33
CA TRP A 39 3.16 17.04 10.67
C TRP A 39 2.46 15.72 10.28
N PHE A 40 1.71 15.16 11.24
CA PHE A 40 0.97 13.89 11.16
C PHE A 40 0.09 13.74 9.92
N HIS A 41 -0.38 14.84 9.35
CA HIS A 41 -1.27 14.90 8.19
C HIS A 41 -0.65 14.29 6.91
N ILE A 42 0.68 14.28 6.79
CA ILE A 42 1.37 13.68 5.64
C ILE A 42 1.17 12.16 5.61
N GLY A 43 1.01 11.50 6.77
CA GLY A 43 0.75 10.06 6.85
C GLY A 43 -0.60 9.66 6.24
N LEU A 44 -1.58 10.57 6.19
CA LEU A 44 -2.87 10.33 5.54
C LEU A 44 -2.77 10.21 4.01
N LEU A 45 -1.65 10.62 3.43
CA LEU A 45 -1.38 10.47 2.00
C LEU A 45 -0.92 9.05 1.63
N GLY A 46 -0.59 8.21 2.61
CA GLY A 46 -0.09 6.84 2.41
C GLY A 46 -0.93 6.03 1.41
N PRO A 47 -2.25 5.87 1.62
CA PRO A 47 -3.12 5.11 0.71
C PRO A 47 -3.16 5.64 -0.72
N PHE A 48 -3.05 6.96 -0.89
CA PHE A 48 -3.00 7.60 -2.22
C PHE A 48 -1.70 7.24 -2.93
N VAL A 49 -0.57 7.28 -2.23
CA VAL A 49 0.73 6.94 -2.80
C VAL A 49 0.82 5.45 -3.09
N GLY A 50 0.38 4.59 -2.17
CA GLY A 50 0.35 3.14 -2.37
C GLY A 50 -0.48 2.74 -3.58
N GLY A 51 -1.72 3.25 -3.65
CA GLY A 51 -2.62 3.03 -4.79
C GLY A 51 -2.04 3.57 -6.10
N ALA A 52 -1.46 4.78 -6.10
CA ALA A 52 -0.89 5.37 -7.30
C ALA A 52 0.29 4.55 -7.84
N VAL A 53 1.20 4.13 -6.97
CA VAL A 53 2.37 3.33 -7.36
C VAL A 53 1.94 1.94 -7.84
N ALA A 54 0.99 1.29 -7.17
CA ALA A 54 0.44 0.02 -7.61
C ALA A 54 -0.26 0.13 -8.98
N GLY A 55 -1.11 1.13 -9.19
CA GLY A 55 -1.77 1.37 -10.48
C GLY A 55 -0.78 1.70 -11.60
N TRP A 56 0.27 2.48 -11.30
CA TRP A 56 1.32 2.80 -12.26
C TRP A 56 2.16 1.60 -12.65
N THR A 57 2.38 0.65 -11.75
CA THR A 57 3.24 -0.52 -11.97
C THR A 57 2.47 -1.75 -12.42
N SER A 58 1.15 -1.80 -12.21
CA SER A 58 0.32 -2.94 -12.63
C SER A 58 0.32 -3.12 -14.15
N ARG A 59 0.56 -4.37 -14.57
CA ARG A 59 0.59 -4.78 -15.96
C ARG A 59 -0.80 -5.09 -16.53
N SER A 60 -1.78 -5.36 -15.67
CA SER A 60 -3.15 -5.68 -16.06
C SER A 60 -4.13 -4.58 -15.67
N PHE A 61 -4.83 -4.01 -16.65
CA PHE A 61 -5.89 -3.02 -16.42
C PHE A 61 -7.25 -3.66 -16.07
N GLU A 62 -7.31 -4.97 -15.91
CA GLU A 62 -8.52 -5.60 -15.38
C GLU A 62 -8.43 -5.76 -13.85
N HIS A 63 -7.25 -5.51 -13.27
CA HIS A 63 -6.92 -5.86 -11.88
C HIS A 63 -6.23 -4.74 -11.11
N GLU A 64 -5.90 -3.61 -11.72
CA GLU A 64 -5.20 -2.48 -11.09
C GLU A 64 -5.93 -1.93 -9.87
N ALA A 65 -7.28 -1.92 -9.89
CA ALA A 65 -8.06 -1.48 -8.75
C ALA A 65 -7.89 -2.45 -7.57
N ASN A 66 -7.89 -3.75 -7.84
CA ASN A 66 -7.69 -4.77 -6.81
C ASN A 66 -6.23 -4.76 -6.32
N ASP A 67 -5.26 -4.68 -7.23
CA ASP A 67 -3.84 -4.56 -6.91
C ASP A 67 -3.60 -3.32 -6.03
N GLY A 68 -4.22 -2.17 -6.38
CA GLY A 68 -4.12 -0.93 -5.61
C GLY A 68 -4.75 -1.01 -4.23
N GLY A 69 -5.93 -1.63 -4.11
CA GLY A 69 -6.59 -1.81 -2.82
C GLY A 69 -5.82 -2.76 -1.90
N VAL A 70 -5.32 -3.87 -2.43
CA VAL A 70 -4.47 -4.82 -1.69
C VAL A 70 -3.13 -4.19 -1.33
N ALA A 71 -2.52 -3.41 -2.24
CA ALA A 71 -1.29 -2.67 -1.96
C ALA A 71 -1.46 -1.69 -0.81
N ALA A 72 -2.57 -0.94 -0.80
CA ALA A 72 -2.81 0.03 0.25
C ALA A 72 -3.03 -0.66 1.60
N PHE A 73 -3.88 -1.68 1.64
CA PHE A 73 -4.11 -2.46 2.86
C PHE A 73 -2.82 -3.11 3.39
N ALA A 74 -2.04 -3.74 2.51
CA ALA A 74 -0.77 -4.34 2.87
C ALA A 74 0.26 -3.29 3.34
N GLY A 75 0.32 -2.14 2.68
CA GLY A 75 1.19 -1.02 3.05
C GLY A 75 0.88 -0.49 4.45
N THR A 76 -0.40 -0.36 4.80
CA THR A 76 -0.79 0.04 6.15
C THR A 76 -0.35 -0.99 7.20
N LEU A 77 -0.48 -2.30 6.91
CA LEU A 77 0.01 -3.36 7.80
C LEU A 77 1.53 -3.35 7.95
N PHE A 78 2.27 -3.19 6.85
CA PHE A 78 3.72 -3.09 6.89
C PHE A 78 4.20 -1.86 7.64
N SER A 79 3.42 -0.77 7.63
CA SER A 79 3.71 0.43 8.41
C SER A 79 3.67 0.18 9.92
N LEU A 80 2.76 -0.67 10.42
CA LEU A 80 2.74 -1.05 11.83
C LEU A 80 4.02 -1.80 12.22
N VAL A 81 4.45 -2.74 11.38
CA VAL A 81 5.71 -3.48 11.60
C VAL A 81 6.91 -2.54 11.53
N GLY A 82 6.96 -1.65 10.53
CA GLY A 82 8.03 -0.68 10.38
C GLY A 82 8.11 0.30 11.55
N PHE A 83 6.96 0.73 12.10
CA PHE A 83 6.92 1.55 13.30
C PHE A 83 7.46 0.80 14.52
N ALA A 84 7.08 -0.47 14.71
CA ALA A 84 7.60 -1.28 15.81
C ALA A 84 9.13 -1.43 15.72
N LEU A 85 9.67 -1.66 14.52
CA LEU A 85 11.12 -1.69 14.27
C LEU A 85 11.76 -0.33 14.55
N LEU A 86 11.13 0.77 14.16
CA LEU A 86 11.62 2.12 14.39
C LEU A 86 11.67 2.46 15.88
N VAL A 87 10.65 2.08 16.66
CA VAL A 87 10.68 2.23 18.12
C VAL A 87 11.80 1.38 18.73
N TRP A 88 11.92 0.13 18.29
CA TRP A 88 12.89 -0.82 18.83
C TRP A 88 14.34 -0.37 18.59
N PHE A 89 14.67 -0.01 17.36
CA PHE A 89 16.03 0.33 16.93
C PHE A 89 16.35 1.82 16.95
N GLY A 90 15.35 2.69 16.78
CA GLY A 90 15.52 4.15 16.71
C GLY A 90 15.67 4.84 18.07
N ASN A 91 15.35 4.16 19.18
CA ASN A 91 15.44 4.72 20.53
C ASN A 91 16.34 3.91 21.47
N PRO A 92 17.65 3.74 21.18
CA PRO A 92 18.54 2.89 21.95
C PRO A 92 18.77 3.34 23.40
N GLY A 93 18.46 4.60 23.75
CA GLY A 93 18.58 5.15 25.11
C GLY A 93 17.37 4.88 26.02
N THR A 94 16.25 4.40 25.47
CA THR A 94 15.02 4.15 26.23
C THR A 94 15.06 2.75 26.86
N SER A 95 14.48 2.57 28.05
CA SER A 95 14.39 1.23 28.67
C SER A 95 13.61 0.26 27.79
N VAL A 96 13.94 -1.04 27.88
CA VAL A 96 13.28 -2.10 27.10
C VAL A 96 11.78 -2.12 27.39
N ASP A 97 11.39 -2.00 28.66
CA ASP A 97 9.98 -1.99 29.09
C ASP A 97 9.20 -0.86 28.42
N ALA A 98 9.74 0.36 28.41
CA ALA A 98 9.08 1.49 27.76
C ALA A 98 8.97 1.33 26.24
N ARG A 99 9.93 0.69 25.57
CA ARG A 99 9.81 0.36 24.13
C ARG A 99 8.70 -0.64 23.88
N LEU A 100 8.61 -1.68 24.73
CA LEU A 100 7.57 -2.70 24.62
C LEU A 100 6.17 -2.12 24.86
N ASP A 101 6.01 -1.24 25.85
CA ASP A 101 4.75 -0.56 26.13
C ASP A 101 4.29 0.28 24.94
N ILE A 102 5.19 1.06 24.34
CA ILE A 102 4.89 1.87 23.14
C ILE A 102 4.50 0.96 21.97
N ILE A 103 5.26 -0.10 21.72
CA ILE A 103 4.97 -1.06 20.64
C ILE A 103 3.61 -1.72 20.88
N MET A 104 3.32 -2.21 22.08
CA MET A 104 2.04 -2.85 22.39
C MET A 104 0.87 -1.87 22.25
N PHE A 105 1.00 -0.65 22.77
CA PHE A 105 -0.02 0.38 22.65
C PHE A 105 -0.32 0.70 21.18
N MET A 106 0.72 0.87 20.35
CA MET A 106 0.57 1.15 18.93
C MET A 106 0.13 -0.04 18.11
N MET A 107 0.48 -1.27 18.48
CA MET A 107 -0.02 -2.47 17.80
C MET A 107 -1.50 -2.67 18.08
N ILE A 108 -1.95 -2.48 19.32
CA ILE A 108 -3.37 -2.60 19.66
C ILE A 108 -4.14 -1.45 19.00
N GLY A 109 -3.77 -0.20 19.28
CA GLY A 109 -4.45 0.98 18.72
C GLY A 109 -4.36 1.04 17.20
N GLY A 110 -3.20 0.73 16.65
CA GLY A 110 -2.93 0.69 15.21
C GLY A 110 -3.71 -0.41 14.51
N VAL A 111 -3.79 -1.64 15.05
CA VAL A 111 -4.63 -2.70 14.46
C VAL A 111 -6.10 -2.29 14.44
N PHE A 112 -6.62 -1.68 15.51
CA PHE A 112 -7.98 -1.14 15.50
C PHE A 112 -8.16 -0.07 14.41
N LEU A 113 -7.17 0.80 14.24
CA LEU A 113 -7.19 1.84 13.21
C LEU A 113 -7.12 1.24 11.80
N VAL A 114 -6.28 0.24 11.58
CA VAL A 114 -6.18 -0.49 10.31
C VAL A 114 -7.45 -1.29 10.04
N LEU A 115 -8.12 -1.85 11.03
CA LEU A 115 -9.39 -2.54 10.81
C LEU A 115 -10.54 -1.55 10.54
N ALA A 116 -10.58 -0.43 11.26
CA ALA A 116 -11.60 0.59 11.08
C ALA A 116 -11.45 1.36 9.76
N PHE A 117 -10.22 1.71 9.38
CA PHE A 117 -9.93 2.52 8.20
C PHE A 117 -9.34 1.73 7.03
N GLY A 118 -8.90 0.49 7.21
CA GLY A 118 -8.23 -0.29 6.16
C GLY A 118 -9.14 -0.62 4.98
N LEU A 119 -10.45 -0.78 5.21
CA LEU A 119 -11.41 -0.88 4.11
C LEU A 119 -11.53 0.44 3.34
N ALA A 120 -11.53 1.57 4.05
CA ALA A 120 -11.56 2.89 3.42
C ALA A 120 -10.25 3.17 2.66
N PHE A 121 -9.09 2.80 3.21
CA PHE A 121 -7.78 2.96 2.58
C PHE A 121 -7.63 2.03 1.39
N GLY A 122 -8.08 0.78 1.49
CA GLY A 122 -8.16 -0.14 0.36
C GLY A 122 -9.06 0.39 -0.75
N PHE A 123 -10.22 0.96 -0.41
CA PHE A 123 -11.10 1.58 -1.41
C PHE A 123 -10.45 2.81 -2.07
N VAL A 124 -9.87 3.72 -1.29
CA VAL A 124 -9.15 4.89 -1.80
C VAL A 124 -8.00 4.46 -2.70
N GLY A 125 -7.18 3.49 -2.26
CA GLY A 125 -6.08 2.94 -3.04
C GLY A 125 -6.54 2.32 -4.36
N ALA A 126 -7.65 1.60 -4.35
CA ALA A 126 -8.25 1.02 -5.55
C ALA A 126 -8.72 2.09 -6.55
N VAL A 127 -9.41 3.13 -6.07
CA VAL A 127 -9.86 4.25 -6.89
C VAL A 127 -8.66 4.98 -7.50
N VAL A 128 -7.64 5.29 -6.70
CA VAL A 128 -6.44 5.99 -7.16
C VAL A 128 -5.68 5.14 -8.19
N ALA A 129 -5.51 3.85 -7.94
CA ALA A 129 -4.85 2.95 -8.89
C ALA A 129 -5.54 2.92 -10.25
N HIS A 130 -6.88 2.83 -10.26
CA HIS A 130 -7.67 2.86 -11.48
C HIS A 130 -7.54 4.19 -12.23
N VAL A 131 -7.60 5.33 -11.52
CA VAL A 131 -7.42 6.66 -12.11
C VAL A 131 -6.04 6.80 -12.73
N VAL A 132 -4.98 6.37 -12.03
CA VAL A 132 -3.60 6.44 -12.52
C VAL A 132 -3.39 5.55 -13.73
N ALA A 133 -3.89 4.31 -13.71
CA ALA A 133 -3.78 3.41 -14.85
C ALA A 133 -4.56 3.93 -16.08
N THR A 134 -5.70 4.58 -15.84
CA THR A 134 -6.51 5.21 -16.91
C THR A 134 -5.75 6.37 -17.53
N ALA A 135 -5.13 7.23 -16.70
CA ALA A 135 -4.28 8.32 -17.18
C ALA A 135 -3.09 7.80 -18.00
N ARG A 136 -2.43 6.73 -17.53
CA ARG A 136 -1.33 6.06 -18.23
C ARG A 136 -1.73 5.56 -19.62
N ARG A 137 -2.95 5.01 -19.77
CA ARG A 137 -3.48 4.56 -21.06
C ARG A 137 -3.84 5.71 -22.01
N ARG A 138 -4.25 6.85 -21.47
CA ARG A 138 -4.62 8.04 -22.25
C ARG A 138 -3.41 8.85 -22.72
N SER A 139 -2.24 8.68 -22.10
CA SER A 139 -1.00 9.29 -22.60
C SER A 139 -0.67 8.73 -23.97
N PRO A 140 -0.63 9.56 -25.04
CA PRO A 140 -0.26 9.11 -26.36
C PRO A 140 1.16 8.53 -26.30
N TYR A 141 1.32 7.33 -26.85
CA TYR A 141 2.61 6.68 -27.04
C TYR A 141 3.57 7.66 -27.71
N VAL A 142 4.55 8.18 -26.97
CA VAL A 142 5.70 8.89 -27.55
C VAL A 142 6.69 7.78 -27.88
N PRO A 143 6.82 7.36 -29.14
CA PRO A 143 7.84 6.38 -29.49
C PRO A 143 9.19 6.92 -29.07
N SER A 144 9.87 6.20 -28.17
CA SER A 144 11.28 6.43 -27.91
C SER A 144 12.01 6.22 -29.24
N ARG A 145 12.46 7.33 -29.84
CA ARG A 145 13.37 7.28 -30.97
C ARG A 145 14.65 6.60 -30.48
N THR A 146 14.87 5.36 -30.89
CA THR A 146 16.16 4.68 -30.90
C THR A 146 16.41 4.16 -32.30
#